data_AF-A0A4W4GNN6-F1
#
_entry.id   AF-A0A4W4GNN6-F1
#
_cell.length_a   1.000
_cell.length_b   1.000
_cell.length_c   1.000
_cell.angle_alpha   90.00
_cell.angle_beta   90.00
_cell.angle_gamma   90.00
#
_symmetry.space_group_name_H-M   'P 1'
#
loop_
_entity.id
_entity.type
_entity.pdbx_description
1 polymer ?
#
loop_
_entity_poly.entity_id
_entity_poly.type
_entity_poly.pdbx_seq_one_letter_code
_entity_poly.pdbx_strand_id
1 'polypeptide(L)'
;MDQRAGHLCAAFLTLTLVGVSTQNSIITWCAVSGSEEQKCLDLAGNVTAQNIRGKLLCVRGESPTDCMQRIKNGTADAASMYPDEIYTAGVCYGLDVAVGESHNGVDGINYYVVALARKSSGDLSLLEMHERSSCHPGIRTTVGWTVPIGFLVNTSQISVDQQCNFPHAVGDFFGYSCVPGAKDPEHDPKGNNPRNLCEACIGDENDRHICVNNPRERHYGEAGALRCVAENLGDVAFVKHTTIFENMNGKNQESWALDLELEDLMMLCPDGGTSPPSQHEHCHLAVVPGNAVVVRLEDKCRVYKFLERVQNAFANTTQGFSLFSSAGYSQPDVMFSDSTQRLLRVMGTYTSWLGPSYTTVLQAFECEVHLCKLSLKTFK
;
A
#
# COMPACT_ATOMS: atom_id res chain seq x y z
N MET A 1 11.33 -55.06 -73.09
CA MET A 1 12.06 -54.13 -72.22
C MET A 1 11.19 -52.91 -72.03
N ASP A 2 10.36 -52.94 -70.99
CA ASP A 2 9.61 -51.76 -70.55
C ASP A 2 9.50 -51.87 -69.01
N GLN A 3 10.19 -50.97 -68.32
CA GLN A 3 10.37 -50.97 -66.87
C GLN A 3 9.63 -49.75 -66.32
N ARG A 4 8.45 -49.96 -65.74
CA ARG A 4 7.79 -48.98 -64.86
C ARG A 4 8.21 -49.28 -63.42
N ALA A 5 9.12 -48.47 -62.89
CA ALA A 5 9.42 -48.43 -61.46
C ALA A 5 8.39 -47.54 -60.75
N GLY A 6 7.64 -48.12 -59.81
CA GLY A 6 6.79 -47.38 -58.89
C GLY A 6 7.61 -46.86 -57.70
N HIS A 7 7.57 -45.56 -57.45
CA HIS A 7 8.08 -44.98 -56.21
C HIS A 7 6.94 -44.85 -55.20
N LEU A 8 6.97 -45.66 -54.14
CA LEU A 8 6.23 -45.36 -52.91
C LEU A 8 7.09 -44.44 -52.04
N CYS A 9 6.68 -43.19 -51.87
CA CYS A 9 7.18 -42.31 -50.80
C CYS A 9 6.48 -42.69 -49.49
N ALA A 10 7.19 -43.36 -48.58
CA ALA A 10 6.74 -43.52 -47.20
C ALA A 10 7.04 -42.23 -46.41
N ALA A 11 6.01 -41.47 -46.08
CA ALA A 11 6.11 -40.34 -45.18
C ALA A 11 6.14 -40.86 -43.72
N PHE A 12 7.29 -40.77 -43.07
CA PHE A 12 7.40 -40.98 -41.63
C PHE A 12 6.88 -39.75 -40.89
N LEU A 13 5.67 -39.84 -40.35
CA LEU A 13 5.19 -38.90 -39.32
C LEU A 13 5.94 -39.20 -38.02
N THR A 14 6.97 -38.41 -37.71
CA THR A 14 7.55 -38.38 -36.36
C THR A 14 6.61 -37.62 -35.45
N LEU A 15 5.79 -38.35 -34.69
CA LEU A 15 4.99 -37.81 -33.61
C LEU A 15 5.93 -37.41 -32.46
N THR A 16 6.37 -36.15 -32.43
CA THR A 16 7.08 -35.61 -31.27
C THR A 16 6.09 -35.51 -30.12
N LEU A 17 6.12 -36.50 -29.23
CA LEU A 17 5.53 -36.42 -27.90
C LEU A 17 6.22 -35.27 -27.16
N VAL A 18 5.63 -34.07 -27.23
CA VAL A 18 5.91 -33.02 -26.26
C VAL A 18 5.35 -33.53 -24.95
N GLY A 19 6.21 -34.17 -24.15
CA GLY A 19 5.86 -34.50 -22.78
C GLY A 19 5.45 -33.21 -22.08
N VAL A 20 4.16 -33.08 -21.78
CA VAL A 20 3.67 -32.04 -20.88
C VAL A 20 4.30 -32.38 -19.54
N SER A 21 5.44 -31.75 -19.25
CA SER A 21 6.08 -31.85 -17.95
C SER A 21 5.05 -31.38 -16.93
N THR A 22 4.49 -32.32 -16.18
CA THR A 22 3.74 -32.05 -14.96
C THR A 22 4.74 -31.59 -13.91
N GLN A 23 5.37 -30.43 -14.13
CA GLN A 23 6.11 -29.78 -13.05
C GLN A 23 5.10 -29.51 -11.95
N ASN A 24 5.22 -30.26 -10.87
CA ASN A 24 4.57 -29.98 -9.61
C ASN A 24 5.20 -28.66 -9.12
N SER A 25 4.64 -27.52 -9.52
CA SER A 25 5.25 -26.21 -9.31
C SER A 25 5.29 -25.92 -7.81
N ILE A 26 6.48 -25.90 -7.23
CA ILE A 26 6.71 -25.58 -5.82
C ILE A 26 6.79 -24.06 -5.69
N ILE A 27 5.88 -23.44 -4.94
CA ILE A 27 5.90 -22.01 -4.61
C ILE A 27 6.48 -21.87 -3.21
N THR A 28 7.53 -21.09 -3.05
CA THR A 28 8.08 -20.75 -1.73
C THR A 28 7.61 -19.36 -1.31
N TRP A 29 6.69 -19.29 -0.36
CA TRP A 29 6.17 -18.03 0.18
C TRP A 29 7.09 -17.50 1.28
N CYS A 30 7.44 -16.21 1.22
CA CYS A 30 8.19 -15.53 2.26
C CYS A 30 7.23 -14.78 3.18
N ALA A 31 7.19 -15.17 4.45
CA ALA A 31 6.37 -14.55 5.49
C ALA A 31 7.18 -13.51 6.28
N VAL A 32 6.59 -12.34 6.55
CA VAL A 32 7.21 -11.19 7.25
C VAL A 32 6.81 -11.08 8.74
N SER A 33 5.89 -11.92 9.23
CA SER A 33 5.64 -12.13 10.67
C SER A 33 5.58 -13.61 11.07
N GLY A 34 5.66 -13.89 12.38
CA GLY A 34 5.43 -15.25 12.90
C GLY A 34 4.00 -15.73 12.69
N SER A 35 3.02 -14.81 12.78
CA SER A 35 1.61 -15.10 12.45
C SER A 35 1.45 -15.46 10.98
N GLU A 36 2.17 -14.77 10.10
CA GLU A 36 2.14 -15.04 8.67
C GLU A 36 2.82 -16.36 8.31
N GLU A 37 3.94 -16.70 8.95
CA GLU A 37 4.58 -18.00 8.77
C GLU A 37 3.63 -19.12 9.18
N GLN A 38 2.96 -18.98 10.34
CA GLN A 38 1.98 -19.96 10.80
C GLN A 38 0.82 -20.11 9.81
N LYS A 39 0.21 -19.01 9.35
CA LYS A 39 -0.88 -19.06 8.36
C LYS A 39 -0.44 -19.67 7.03
N CYS A 40 0.80 -19.41 6.60
CA CYS A 40 1.36 -20.04 5.42
C CYS A 40 1.50 -21.55 5.58
N LEU A 41 1.99 -22.02 6.73
CA LEU A 41 2.15 -23.46 7.01
C LEU A 41 0.79 -24.16 7.04
N ASP A 42 -0.22 -23.53 7.65
CA ASP A 42 -1.59 -24.03 7.68
C ASP A 42 -2.19 -24.07 6.27
N LEU A 43 -1.97 -23.04 5.45
CA LEU A 43 -2.35 -23.02 4.04
C LEU A 43 -1.67 -24.16 3.26
N ALA A 44 -0.38 -24.39 3.48
CA ALA A 44 0.38 -25.44 2.80
C ALA A 44 -0.17 -26.84 3.13
N GLY A 45 -0.56 -27.07 4.39
CA GLY A 45 -1.25 -28.28 4.83
C GLY A 45 -2.60 -28.47 4.13
N ASN A 46 -3.42 -27.41 4.08
CA ASN A 46 -4.75 -27.45 3.44
C ASN A 46 -4.68 -27.65 1.92
N VAL A 47 -3.72 -27.00 1.23
CA VAL A 47 -3.45 -27.20 -0.20
C VAL A 47 -3.12 -28.68 -0.49
N THR A 48 -2.30 -29.29 0.37
CA THR A 48 -1.93 -30.70 0.26
C THR A 48 -3.13 -31.61 0.53
N ALA A 49 -3.88 -31.35 1.60
CA ALA A 49 -5.03 -32.17 2.00
C ALA A 49 -6.16 -32.18 0.95
N GLN A 50 -6.37 -31.06 0.25
CA GLN A 50 -7.37 -30.95 -0.81
C GLN A 50 -6.85 -31.35 -2.20
N ASN A 51 -5.63 -31.89 -2.32
CA ASN A 51 -4.99 -32.24 -3.59
C ASN A 51 -4.99 -31.07 -4.61
N ILE A 52 -4.87 -29.83 -4.12
CA ILE A 52 -4.74 -28.68 -5.00
C ILE A 52 -3.38 -28.79 -5.69
N ARG A 53 -3.37 -28.81 -7.02
CA ARG A 53 -2.14 -29.00 -7.80
C ARG A 53 -1.05 -27.98 -7.38
N GLY A 54 0.21 -28.40 -7.34
CA GLY A 54 1.33 -27.57 -6.87
C GLY A 54 1.64 -27.82 -5.39
N LYS A 55 2.74 -27.23 -4.90
CA LYS A 55 3.18 -27.37 -3.51
C LYS A 55 3.51 -25.99 -2.96
N LEU A 56 3.09 -25.70 -1.74
CA LEU A 56 3.48 -24.49 -1.02
C LEU A 56 4.57 -24.84 -0.01
N LEU A 57 5.62 -24.05 0.02
CA LEU A 57 6.63 -24.01 1.08
C LEU A 57 6.60 -22.62 1.71
N CYS A 58 7.01 -22.53 2.97
CA CYS A 58 7.02 -21.29 3.73
C CYS A 58 8.43 -21.04 4.26
N VAL A 59 8.91 -19.81 4.12
CA VAL A 59 10.17 -19.34 4.71
C VAL A 59 9.91 -18.03 5.45
N ARG A 60 10.59 -17.85 6.58
CA ARG A 60 10.53 -16.61 7.36
C ARG A 60 11.57 -15.61 6.84
N GLY A 61 11.15 -14.38 6.53
CA GLY A 61 12.05 -13.24 6.30
C GLY A 61 12.05 -12.28 7.49
N GLU A 62 13.17 -11.60 7.76
CA GLU A 62 13.25 -10.68 8.92
C GLU A 62 12.44 -9.40 8.73
N SER A 63 12.21 -9.01 7.48
CA SER A 63 11.47 -7.80 7.08
C SER A 63 10.93 -7.95 5.65
N PRO A 64 10.04 -7.05 5.19
CA PRO A 64 9.63 -6.98 3.80
C PRO A 64 10.83 -6.88 2.84
N THR A 65 11.86 -6.10 3.21
CA THR A 65 13.10 -5.96 2.44
C THR A 65 13.90 -7.25 2.35
N ASP A 66 13.99 -8.03 3.44
CA ASP A 66 14.62 -9.36 3.40
C ASP A 66 13.84 -10.30 2.47
N CYS A 67 12.51 -10.28 2.51
CA CYS A 67 11.70 -11.03 1.55
C CYS A 67 11.93 -10.58 0.09
N MET A 68 12.04 -9.28 -0.19
CA MET A 68 12.41 -8.79 -1.53
C MET A 68 13.77 -9.35 -1.97
N GLN A 69 14.77 -9.34 -1.09
CA GLN A 69 16.10 -9.88 -1.40
C GLN A 69 16.07 -11.40 -1.63
N ARG A 70 15.32 -12.15 -0.80
CA ARG A 70 15.14 -13.60 -0.95
C ARG A 70 14.43 -13.97 -2.24
N ILE A 71 13.42 -13.20 -2.64
CA ILE A 71 12.73 -13.37 -3.92
C ILE A 71 13.70 -13.06 -5.06
N LYS A 72 14.43 -11.95 -5.02
CA LYS A 72 15.45 -11.63 -6.04
C LYS A 72 16.49 -12.74 -6.18
N ASN A 73 16.94 -13.33 -5.08
CA ASN A 73 17.99 -14.35 -5.05
C ASN A 73 17.49 -15.77 -5.33
N GLY A 74 16.18 -15.99 -5.52
CA GLY A 74 15.63 -17.33 -5.80
C GLY A 74 15.45 -18.22 -4.56
N THR A 75 15.66 -17.70 -3.36
CA THR A 75 15.45 -18.44 -2.09
C THR A 75 14.02 -18.36 -1.56
N ALA A 76 13.22 -17.46 -2.13
CA ALA A 76 11.76 -17.40 -2.03
C ALA A 76 11.20 -17.08 -3.41
N ASP A 77 9.89 -17.26 -3.63
CA ASP A 77 9.23 -17.01 -4.91
C ASP A 77 8.23 -15.86 -4.86
N ALA A 78 7.57 -15.67 -3.72
CA ALA A 78 6.47 -14.74 -3.57
C ALA A 78 6.36 -14.23 -2.14
N ALA A 79 5.87 -13.00 -1.98
CA ALA A 79 5.39 -12.46 -0.71
C ALA A 79 4.30 -11.41 -1.01
N SER A 80 3.35 -11.23 -0.09
CA SER A 80 2.41 -10.10 -0.17
C SER A 80 3.11 -8.84 0.36
N MET A 81 2.90 -7.72 -0.32
CA MET A 81 3.53 -6.45 0.02
C MET A 81 2.54 -5.29 -0.10
N TYR A 82 2.74 -4.28 0.72
CA TYR A 82 1.99 -3.02 0.67
C TYR A 82 2.40 -2.16 -0.55
N PRO A 83 1.58 -1.18 -0.97
CA PRO A 83 1.88 -0.33 -2.12
C PRO A 83 3.28 0.32 -2.13
N ASP A 84 3.74 0.84 -1.00
CA ASP A 84 5.07 1.50 -0.88
C ASP A 84 6.22 0.48 -1.03
N GLU A 85 6.01 -0.72 -0.52
CA GLU A 85 6.93 -1.85 -0.62
C GLU A 85 6.99 -2.39 -2.05
N ILE A 86 5.86 -2.44 -2.77
CA ILE A 86 5.79 -2.84 -4.18
C ILE A 86 6.66 -1.93 -5.04
N TYR A 87 6.59 -0.61 -4.82
CA TYR A 87 7.44 0.34 -5.52
C TYR A 87 8.92 0.11 -5.22
N THR A 88 9.26 -0.08 -3.94
CA THR A 88 10.62 -0.41 -3.50
C THR A 88 11.12 -1.71 -4.15
N ALA A 89 10.29 -2.75 -4.18
CA ALA A 89 10.59 -4.04 -4.81
C ALA A 89 10.88 -3.90 -6.31
N GLY A 90 10.08 -3.10 -7.02
CA GLY A 90 10.28 -2.83 -8.44
C GLY A 90 11.56 -2.03 -8.72
N VAL A 91 11.74 -0.90 -8.05
CA VAL A 91 12.84 0.04 -8.30
C VAL A 91 14.19 -0.50 -7.81
N CYS A 92 14.22 -1.19 -6.67
CA CYS A 92 15.46 -1.63 -6.03
C CYS A 92 15.82 -3.06 -6.40
N TYR A 93 14.83 -3.96 -6.46
CA TYR A 93 15.09 -5.39 -6.59
C TYR A 93 14.80 -5.93 -7.99
N GLY A 94 14.19 -5.12 -8.87
CA GLY A 94 13.81 -5.56 -10.22
C GLY A 94 12.70 -6.61 -10.18
N LEU A 95 11.88 -6.59 -9.12
CA LEU A 95 10.74 -7.49 -8.95
C LEU A 95 9.48 -6.89 -9.57
N ASP A 96 8.45 -7.72 -9.70
CA ASP A 96 7.18 -7.34 -10.30
C ASP A 96 6.01 -7.99 -9.52
N VAL A 97 4.77 -7.67 -9.87
CA VAL A 97 3.57 -8.15 -9.16
C VAL A 97 2.80 -9.15 -10.01
N ALA A 98 2.47 -10.32 -9.45
CA ALA A 98 1.71 -11.36 -10.14
C ALA A 98 0.19 -11.23 -9.92
N VAL A 99 -0.18 -10.87 -8.69
CA VAL A 99 -1.53 -10.94 -8.17
C VAL A 99 -1.77 -9.74 -7.28
N GLY A 100 -2.90 -9.07 -7.44
CA GLY A 100 -3.29 -7.95 -6.59
C GLY A 100 -4.56 -8.27 -5.78
N GLU A 101 -4.67 -7.70 -4.59
CA GLU A 101 -5.86 -7.80 -3.74
C GLU A 101 -6.95 -6.84 -4.21
N SER A 102 -8.19 -7.31 -4.19
CA SER A 102 -9.39 -6.51 -4.49
C SER A 102 -10.36 -6.59 -3.33
N HIS A 103 -10.71 -5.42 -2.80
CA HIS A 103 -11.64 -5.26 -1.68
C HIS A 103 -13.10 -5.11 -2.12
N ASN A 104 -13.34 -4.84 -3.40
CA ASN A 104 -14.67 -4.74 -4.02
C ASN A 104 -14.96 -5.90 -5.01
N GLY A 105 -13.99 -6.78 -5.23
CA GLY A 105 -14.08 -7.92 -6.15
C GLY A 105 -13.97 -7.57 -7.64
N VAL A 106 -13.82 -6.28 -7.98
CA VAL A 106 -13.86 -5.74 -9.35
C VAL A 106 -12.49 -5.23 -9.78
N ASP A 107 -11.90 -4.33 -9.00
CA ASP A 107 -10.64 -3.66 -9.33
C ASP A 107 -9.65 -3.70 -8.16
N GLY A 108 -8.45 -3.19 -8.41
CA GLY A 108 -7.37 -3.12 -7.43
C GLY A 108 -7.39 -1.85 -6.58
N ILE A 109 -8.45 -1.04 -6.64
CA ILE A 109 -8.52 0.21 -5.88
C ILE A 109 -8.81 -0.13 -4.43
N ASN A 110 -7.96 0.34 -3.51
CA ASN A 110 -8.19 0.21 -2.08
C ASN A 110 -8.90 1.45 -1.54
N TYR A 111 -8.32 2.62 -1.75
CA TYR A 111 -8.92 3.88 -1.34
C TYR A 111 -8.35 5.08 -2.08
N TYR A 112 -9.11 6.18 -2.04
CA TYR A 112 -8.68 7.51 -2.46
C TYR A 112 -8.18 8.30 -1.26
N VAL A 113 -7.04 8.98 -1.42
CA VAL A 113 -6.54 9.96 -0.46
C VAL A 113 -7.04 11.34 -0.85
N VAL A 114 -7.66 12.03 0.10
CA VAL A 114 -8.33 13.32 -0.10
C VAL A 114 -7.78 14.35 0.88
N ALA A 115 -7.84 15.63 0.48
CA ALA A 115 -7.55 16.76 1.35
C ALA A 115 -8.88 17.39 1.78
N LEU A 116 -9.19 17.35 3.08
CA LEU A 116 -10.43 17.88 3.64
C LEU A 116 -10.20 19.19 4.35
N ALA A 117 -11.14 20.11 4.18
CA ALA A 117 -11.20 21.37 4.89
C ALA A 117 -12.64 21.65 5.31
N ARG A 118 -12.82 22.58 6.25
CA ARG A 118 -14.14 23.14 6.52
C ARG A 118 -14.56 24.07 5.39
N LYS A 119 -15.85 24.10 5.05
CA LYS A 119 -16.41 25.08 4.11
C LYS A 119 -16.27 26.52 4.57
N SER A 120 -16.16 26.76 5.87
CA SER A 120 -15.88 28.09 6.41
C SER A 120 -14.51 28.63 5.98
N SER A 121 -13.58 27.76 5.58
CA SER A 121 -12.28 28.10 4.97
C SER A 121 -12.41 28.20 3.44
N GLY A 122 -13.42 28.94 2.95
CA GLY A 122 -13.83 28.94 1.54
C GLY A 122 -12.83 29.52 0.53
N ASP A 123 -11.77 30.19 0.98
CA ASP A 123 -10.65 30.71 0.17
C ASP A 123 -9.50 29.70 0.02
N LEU A 124 -9.55 28.56 0.72
CA LEU A 124 -8.48 27.59 0.75
C LEU A 124 -8.42 26.79 -0.56
N SER A 125 -7.22 26.68 -1.14
CA SER A 125 -6.98 25.92 -2.38
C SER A 125 -5.70 25.08 -2.25
N LEU A 126 -5.72 23.86 -2.80
CA LEU A 126 -4.54 22.97 -2.83
C LEU A 126 -3.33 23.55 -3.58
N LEU A 127 -3.52 24.60 -4.35
CA LEU A 127 -2.45 25.30 -5.07
C LEU A 127 -1.77 26.39 -4.21
N GLU A 128 -2.37 26.76 -3.07
CA GLU A 128 -1.93 27.86 -2.21
C GLU A 128 -1.92 27.43 -0.73
N MET A 129 -1.11 26.41 -0.43
CA MET A 129 -1.00 25.80 0.90
C MET A 129 0.11 26.38 1.79
N HIS A 130 0.94 27.28 1.25
CA HIS A 130 2.02 27.94 1.98
C HIS A 130 1.46 28.75 3.17
N GLU A 131 2.08 28.61 4.35
CA GLU A 131 1.68 29.23 5.64
C GLU A 131 0.29 28.84 6.15
N ARG A 132 -0.40 27.90 5.49
CA ARG A 132 -1.64 27.30 6.02
C ARG A 132 -1.30 26.26 7.09
N SER A 133 -2.30 25.87 7.86
CA SER A 133 -2.15 24.86 8.92
C SER A 133 -2.64 23.48 8.48
N SER A 134 -1.96 22.41 8.89
CA SER A 134 -2.23 21.06 8.38
C SER A 134 -2.32 19.96 9.45
N CYS A 135 -3.20 18.99 9.23
CA CYS A 135 -3.45 17.87 10.13
C CYS A 135 -3.12 16.56 9.41
N HIS A 136 -2.17 15.81 9.96
CA HIS A 136 -1.66 14.58 9.36
C HIS A 136 -1.91 13.39 10.30
N PRO A 137 -2.39 12.24 9.81
CA PRO A 137 -2.56 11.02 10.60
C PRO A 137 -1.29 10.57 11.34
N GLY A 138 -0.12 10.83 10.76
CA GLY A 138 1.18 10.45 11.32
C GLY A 138 2.28 10.55 10.27
N ILE A 139 3.52 10.74 10.74
CA ILE A 139 4.69 10.80 9.87
C ILE A 139 4.89 9.45 9.14
N ARG A 140 5.36 9.50 7.88
CA ARG A 140 5.58 8.33 7.00
C ARG A 140 4.36 7.47 6.70
N THR A 141 3.16 7.88 7.09
CA THR A 141 1.92 7.20 6.66
C THR A 141 1.66 7.47 5.18
N THR A 142 1.14 6.48 4.46
CA THR A 142 0.74 6.65 3.04
C THR A 142 -0.22 7.83 2.85
N VAL A 143 -1.30 7.83 3.64
CA VAL A 143 -2.39 8.79 3.56
C VAL A 143 -1.97 10.18 4.01
N GLY A 144 -1.28 10.26 5.15
CA GLY A 144 -0.97 11.50 5.83
C GLY A 144 0.35 12.13 5.44
N TRP A 145 1.28 11.39 4.86
CA TRP A 145 2.63 11.87 4.59
C TRP A 145 3.01 11.62 3.13
N THR A 146 3.09 10.36 2.71
CA THR A 146 3.59 10.00 1.37
C THR A 146 2.79 10.69 0.27
N VAL A 147 1.47 10.52 0.24
CA VAL A 147 0.62 11.13 -0.79
C VAL A 147 0.62 12.66 -0.78
N PRO A 148 0.29 13.35 0.32
CA PRO A 148 0.21 14.81 0.30
C PRO A 148 1.57 15.47 0.09
N ILE A 149 2.64 14.98 0.71
CA ILE A 149 3.97 15.58 0.53
C ILE A 149 4.51 15.28 -0.87
N GLY A 150 4.29 14.07 -1.39
CA GLY A 150 4.62 13.75 -2.78
C GLY A 150 3.86 14.62 -3.78
N PHE A 151 2.58 14.91 -3.54
CA PHE A 151 1.79 15.85 -4.34
C PHE A 151 2.40 17.27 -4.32
N LEU A 152 2.78 17.79 -3.15
CA LEU A 152 3.38 19.12 -3.01
C LEU A 152 4.76 19.20 -3.72
N VAL A 153 5.57 18.15 -3.66
CA VAL A 153 6.84 18.08 -4.41
C VAL A 153 6.58 18.07 -5.91
N ASN A 154 5.66 17.20 -6.39
CA ASN A 154 5.38 17.05 -7.82
C ASN A 154 4.75 18.30 -8.44
N THR A 155 3.99 19.08 -7.65
CA THR A 155 3.44 20.37 -8.06
C THR A 155 4.41 21.53 -7.82
N SER A 156 5.64 21.25 -7.40
CA SER A 156 6.70 22.24 -7.12
C SER A 156 6.34 23.29 -6.06
N GLN A 157 5.41 22.95 -5.16
CA GLN A 157 5.06 23.80 -4.02
C GLN A 157 6.11 23.72 -2.91
N ILE A 158 6.72 22.54 -2.75
CA ILE A 158 7.89 22.36 -1.87
C ILE A 158 9.07 21.81 -2.67
N SER A 159 10.28 22.15 -2.21
CA SER A 159 11.53 21.61 -2.74
C SER A 159 12.28 20.93 -1.60
N VAL A 160 12.63 19.66 -1.79
CA VAL A 160 13.37 18.88 -0.80
C VAL A 160 14.84 18.89 -1.19
N ASP A 161 15.71 19.08 -0.19
CA ASP A 161 17.14 19.11 -0.41
C ASP A 161 17.70 17.74 -0.83
N GLN A 162 18.97 17.72 -1.25
CA GLN A 162 19.66 16.49 -1.62
C GLN A 162 19.84 15.50 -0.46
N GLN A 163 19.59 15.93 0.78
CA GLN A 163 19.66 15.10 1.97
C GLN A 163 18.30 14.44 2.29
N CYS A 164 17.28 14.67 1.46
CA CYS A 164 15.93 14.13 1.64
C CYS A 164 15.28 14.55 2.94
N ASN A 165 15.52 15.78 3.39
CA ASN A 165 14.99 16.25 4.66
C ASN A 165 13.53 16.73 4.52
N PHE A 166 12.61 15.79 4.32
CA PHE A 166 11.18 16.07 4.19
C PHE A 166 10.59 16.80 5.41
N PRO A 167 10.88 16.43 6.67
CA PRO A 167 10.35 17.16 7.83
C PRO A 167 10.70 18.65 7.82
N HIS A 168 11.92 19.01 7.43
CA HIS A 168 12.30 20.41 7.29
C HIS A 168 11.56 21.11 6.16
N ALA A 169 11.53 20.53 4.95
CA ALA A 169 10.82 21.14 3.82
C ALA A 169 9.33 21.35 4.10
N VAL A 170 8.69 20.43 4.83
CA VAL A 170 7.29 20.53 5.24
C VAL A 170 7.10 21.60 6.32
N GLY A 171 7.98 21.64 7.32
CA GLY A 171 7.91 22.64 8.39
C GLY A 171 8.26 24.06 7.91
N ASP A 172 9.04 24.22 6.84
CA ASP A 172 9.28 25.52 6.21
C ASP A 172 8.11 25.98 5.31
N PHE A 173 7.21 25.06 4.93
CA PHE A 173 6.10 25.33 4.01
C PHE A 173 4.78 25.63 4.70
N PHE A 174 4.38 24.79 5.67
CA PHE A 174 3.18 25.01 6.47
C PHE A 174 3.51 25.91 7.66
N GLY A 175 2.56 26.78 8.04
CA GLY A 175 2.76 27.67 9.20
C GLY A 175 2.91 26.85 10.49
N TYR A 176 1.99 25.91 10.70
CA TYR A 176 2.04 24.92 11.77
C TYR A 176 1.20 23.68 11.43
N SER A 177 1.51 22.56 12.06
CA SER A 177 0.90 21.28 11.74
C SER A 177 0.71 20.42 12.99
N CYS A 178 -0.11 19.37 12.86
CA CYS A 178 -0.01 18.19 13.71
C CYS A 178 0.45 17.00 12.87
N VAL A 179 1.68 16.55 13.13
CA VAL A 179 2.29 15.38 12.49
C VAL A 179 2.77 14.42 13.59
N PRO A 180 1.89 13.55 14.12
CA PRO A 180 2.24 12.56 15.12
C PRO A 180 3.47 11.75 14.71
N GLY A 181 4.42 11.60 15.64
CA GLY A 181 5.69 10.91 15.43
C GLY A 181 6.81 11.75 14.84
N ALA A 182 6.56 13.00 14.42
CA ALA A 182 7.59 13.88 13.84
C ALA A 182 8.74 14.21 14.79
N LYS A 183 8.57 13.97 16.10
CA LYS A 183 9.57 14.17 17.16
C LYS A 183 10.03 12.88 17.81
N ASP A 184 9.51 11.74 17.38
CA ASP A 184 9.92 10.46 17.94
C ASP A 184 11.37 10.17 17.56
N PRO A 185 12.18 9.52 18.43
CA PRO A 185 13.60 9.28 18.17
C PRO A 185 13.91 8.54 16.86
N GLU A 186 12.96 7.74 16.37
CA GLU A 186 13.05 7.05 15.08
C GLU A 186 13.06 8.02 13.89
N HIS A 187 12.28 9.10 13.96
CA HIS A 187 12.08 10.08 12.89
C HIS A 187 12.81 11.40 13.11
N ASP A 188 13.22 11.69 14.34
CA ASP A 188 14.02 12.86 14.72
C ASP A 188 15.24 12.47 15.57
N PRO A 189 16.14 11.59 15.07
CA PRO A 189 17.28 11.09 15.85
C PRO A 189 18.27 12.19 16.26
N LYS A 190 18.26 13.34 15.56
CA LYS A 190 19.11 14.50 15.85
C LYS A 190 18.38 15.57 16.68
N GLY A 191 17.08 15.41 16.94
CA GLY A 191 16.26 16.37 17.68
C GLY A 191 16.13 17.74 17.01
N ASN A 192 16.22 17.79 15.68
CA ASN A 192 16.31 19.02 14.90
C ASN A 192 15.14 19.22 13.91
N ASN A 193 14.18 18.28 13.81
CA ASN A 193 12.99 18.52 13.01
C ASN A 193 12.32 19.85 13.42
N PRO A 194 11.58 20.54 12.55
CA PRO A 194 10.91 21.80 12.91
C PRO A 194 9.89 21.61 14.04
N ARG A 195 9.76 22.60 14.94
CA ARG A 195 8.85 22.52 16.11
C ARG A 195 7.38 22.62 15.70
N ASN A 196 7.12 23.43 14.68
CA ASN A 196 5.78 23.69 14.16
C ASN A 196 5.09 22.45 13.60
N LEU A 197 5.81 21.36 13.30
CA LEU A 197 5.22 20.07 12.94
C LEU A 197 4.33 19.44 14.03
N CYS A 198 4.44 19.90 15.28
CA CYS A 198 3.68 19.37 16.41
C CYS A 198 2.81 20.43 17.11
N GLU A 199 2.71 21.64 16.55
CA GLU A 199 2.05 22.78 17.21
C GLU A 199 0.52 22.67 17.22
N ALA A 200 -0.09 21.98 16.27
CA ALA A 200 -1.54 21.71 16.28
C ALA A 200 -1.92 20.44 17.06
N CYS A 201 -0.95 19.64 17.52
CA CYS A 201 -1.22 18.41 18.28
C CYS A 201 -1.61 18.72 19.73
N ILE A 202 -2.45 17.88 20.34
CA ILE A 202 -3.09 18.18 21.63
C ILE A 202 -2.86 17.14 22.73
N GLY A 203 -2.15 16.05 22.43
CA GLY A 203 -1.85 15.00 23.38
C GLY A 203 -3.09 14.28 23.92
N ASP A 204 -2.94 13.67 25.10
CA ASP A 204 -4.01 13.03 25.85
C ASP A 204 -4.89 14.05 26.60
N GLU A 205 -5.89 13.60 27.35
CA GLU A 205 -6.79 14.46 28.13
C GLU A 205 -6.09 15.33 29.19
N ASN A 206 -4.83 15.03 29.52
CA ASN A 206 -4.02 15.76 30.50
C ASN A 206 -2.86 16.53 29.83
N ASP A 207 -2.97 16.79 28.52
CA ASP A 207 -1.95 17.48 27.71
C ASP A 207 -0.57 16.81 27.76
N ARG A 208 -0.53 15.49 27.99
CA ARG A 208 0.70 14.68 27.89
C ARG A 208 0.72 13.93 26.57
N HIS A 209 1.87 13.35 26.22
CA HIS A 209 2.01 12.56 24.99
C HIS A 209 1.69 13.37 23.72
N ILE A 210 1.93 14.68 23.74
CA ILE A 210 1.75 15.53 22.57
C ILE A 210 2.64 15.04 21.44
N CYS A 211 2.05 14.87 20.27
CA CYS A 211 2.71 14.49 19.02
C CYS A 211 3.34 13.08 19.02
N VAL A 212 2.99 12.18 19.94
CA VAL A 212 3.48 10.79 19.89
C VAL A 212 2.82 10.00 18.77
N ASN A 213 3.53 9.05 18.16
CA ASN A 213 3.00 8.20 17.09
C ASN A 213 2.11 7.05 17.61
N ASN A 214 1.08 7.35 18.42
CA ASN A 214 0.10 6.37 18.89
C ASN A 214 -1.20 7.05 19.38
N PRO A 215 -2.29 6.29 19.61
CA PRO A 215 -3.60 6.84 20.00
C PRO A 215 -3.66 7.62 21.34
N ARG A 216 -2.55 7.77 22.09
CA ARG A 216 -2.51 8.71 23.21
C ARG A 216 -2.49 10.17 22.75
N GLU A 217 -2.00 10.44 21.54
CA GLU A 217 -2.23 11.72 20.87
C GLU A 217 -3.63 11.69 20.25
N ARG A 218 -4.53 12.59 20.66
CA ARG A 218 -5.92 12.59 20.17
C ARG A 218 -6.05 13.00 18.70
N HIS A 219 -5.04 13.66 18.13
CA HIS A 219 -4.97 13.95 16.70
C HIS A 219 -4.21 12.87 15.90
N TYR A 220 -3.89 11.72 16.50
CA TYR A 220 -3.27 10.58 15.82
C TYR A 220 -4.26 9.81 14.95
N GLY A 221 -3.76 9.29 13.81
CA GLY A 221 -4.54 8.50 12.87
C GLY A 221 -5.52 9.35 12.06
N GLU A 222 -6.25 8.69 11.16
CA GLU A 222 -7.13 9.39 10.21
C GLU A 222 -8.30 10.10 10.90
N ALA A 223 -8.89 9.47 11.93
CA ALA A 223 -9.91 10.10 12.76
C ALA A 223 -9.37 11.32 13.53
N GLY A 224 -8.16 11.21 14.08
CA GLY A 224 -7.51 12.32 14.78
C GLY A 224 -7.14 13.49 13.87
N ALA A 225 -6.70 13.22 12.63
CA ALA A 225 -6.46 14.26 11.65
C ALA A 225 -7.75 14.98 11.23
N LEU A 226 -8.86 14.24 11.07
CA LEU A 226 -10.18 14.85 10.82
C LEU A 226 -10.64 15.70 12.02
N ARG A 227 -10.45 15.19 13.25
CA ARG A 227 -10.73 15.90 14.50
C ARG A 227 -9.98 17.23 14.58
N CYS A 228 -8.70 17.26 14.21
CA CYS A 228 -7.86 18.46 14.20
C CYS A 228 -8.46 19.60 13.35
N VAL A 229 -9.04 19.29 12.19
CA VAL A 229 -9.77 20.27 11.37
C VAL A 229 -11.14 20.61 11.98
N ALA A 230 -11.84 19.62 12.53
CA ALA A 230 -13.13 19.84 13.20
C ALA A 230 -13.01 20.81 14.39
N GLU A 231 -11.93 20.69 15.16
CA GLU A 231 -11.64 21.52 16.34
C GLU A 231 -11.02 22.89 15.98
N ASN A 232 -10.92 23.25 14.69
CA ASN A 232 -10.31 24.49 14.21
C ASN A 232 -8.82 24.67 14.55
N LEU A 233 -8.09 23.57 14.72
CA LEU A 233 -6.65 23.56 15.00
C LEU A 233 -5.79 23.37 13.74
N GLY A 234 -6.40 23.00 12.62
CA GLY A 234 -5.77 23.04 11.30
C GLY A 234 -6.77 23.42 10.19
N ASP A 235 -6.25 23.87 9.05
CA ASP A 235 -7.03 24.25 7.88
C ASP A 235 -7.36 23.06 6.98
N VAL A 236 -6.41 22.13 6.84
CA VAL A 236 -6.53 20.96 5.97
C VAL A 236 -6.14 19.66 6.67
N ALA A 237 -6.91 18.59 6.46
CA ALA A 237 -6.61 17.23 6.89
C ALA A 237 -6.40 16.31 5.69
N PHE A 238 -5.36 15.49 5.73
CA PHE A 238 -5.10 14.48 4.70
C PHE A 238 -5.54 13.10 5.20
N VAL A 239 -6.61 12.55 4.62
CA VAL A 239 -7.28 11.32 5.10
C VAL A 239 -7.78 10.46 3.92
N LYS A 240 -8.25 9.25 4.19
CA LYS A 240 -9.01 8.48 3.19
C LYS A 240 -10.37 9.12 2.96
N HIS A 241 -10.89 8.92 1.74
CA HIS A 241 -12.27 9.31 1.42
C HIS A 241 -13.34 8.64 2.33
N THR A 242 -13.05 7.50 2.96
CA THR A 242 -13.98 6.80 3.86
C THR A 242 -14.01 7.34 5.29
N THR A 243 -12.94 8.02 5.73
CA THR A 243 -12.74 8.44 7.14
C THR A 243 -13.92 9.26 7.68
N ILE A 244 -14.50 10.12 6.83
CA ILE A 244 -15.65 10.96 7.18
C ILE A 244 -16.86 10.08 7.52
N PHE A 245 -17.17 9.10 6.66
CA PHE A 245 -18.32 8.21 6.81
C PHE A 245 -18.12 7.19 7.94
N GLU A 246 -16.89 6.97 8.39
CA GLU A 246 -16.54 6.14 9.54
C GLU A 246 -16.70 6.89 10.87
N ASN A 247 -16.60 8.23 10.85
CA ASN A 247 -16.69 9.06 12.05
C ASN A 247 -18.03 9.81 12.21
N MET A 248 -18.84 9.91 11.16
CA MET A 248 -20.14 10.58 11.21
C MET A 248 -21.32 9.62 11.46
N ASN A 249 -22.53 10.17 11.58
CA ASN A 249 -23.79 9.44 11.70
C ASN A 249 -23.85 8.47 12.91
N GLY A 250 -23.29 8.90 14.05
CA GLY A 250 -23.31 8.13 15.30
C GLY A 250 -22.36 6.93 15.34
N LYS A 251 -21.48 6.77 14.34
CA LYS A 251 -20.43 5.74 14.38
C LYS A 251 -19.29 6.09 15.34
N ASN A 252 -18.97 7.38 15.47
CA ASN A 252 -18.12 7.90 16.53
C ASN A 252 -19.01 8.64 17.55
N GLN A 253 -18.79 8.35 18.84
CA GLN A 253 -19.55 8.89 19.97
C GLN A 253 -18.80 10.01 20.70
N GLU A 254 -17.61 10.38 20.23
CA GLU A 254 -16.87 11.52 20.74
C GLU A 254 -17.56 12.85 20.39
N SER A 255 -17.47 13.83 21.29
CA SER A 255 -18.15 15.12 21.15
C SER A 255 -17.80 15.86 19.85
N TRP A 256 -16.52 15.86 19.46
CA TRP A 256 -16.05 16.53 18.24
C TRP A 256 -16.72 15.99 16.97
N ALA A 257 -17.08 14.70 16.95
CA ALA A 257 -17.67 14.04 15.80
C ALA A 257 -19.20 14.22 15.76
N LEU A 258 -19.83 14.49 16.90
CA LEU A 258 -21.26 14.77 17.00
C LEU A 258 -21.62 16.17 16.48
N ASP A 259 -20.69 17.13 16.62
CA ASP A 259 -20.89 18.52 16.20
C ASP A 259 -20.52 18.77 14.73
N LEU A 260 -19.94 17.79 14.03
CA LEU A 260 -19.45 17.92 12.66
C LEU A 260 -20.44 17.34 11.65
N GLU A 261 -21.01 18.17 10.77
CA GLU A 261 -21.89 17.72 9.68
C GLU A 261 -21.11 17.52 8.36
N LEU A 262 -21.61 16.65 7.48
CA LEU A 262 -20.99 16.42 6.17
C LEU A 262 -21.03 17.71 5.32
N GLU A 263 -22.07 18.50 5.51
CA GLU A 263 -22.32 19.79 4.89
C GLU A 263 -21.32 20.86 5.31
N ASP A 264 -20.62 20.68 6.44
CA ASP A 264 -19.58 21.61 6.91
C ASP A 264 -18.21 21.34 6.28
N LEU A 265 -18.06 20.22 5.58
CA LEU A 265 -16.81 19.79 4.98
C LEU A 265 -16.80 19.95 3.45
N MET A 266 -15.61 20.21 2.92
CA MET A 266 -15.31 20.16 1.49
C MET A 266 -13.98 19.45 1.26
N MET A 267 -13.84 18.79 0.11
CA MET A 267 -12.56 18.34 -0.40
C MET A 267 -11.94 19.44 -1.24
N LEU A 268 -10.64 19.60 -1.11
CA LEU A 268 -9.83 20.42 -1.99
C LEU A 268 -9.35 19.55 -3.15
N CYS A 269 -9.44 20.05 -4.38
CA CYS A 269 -9.16 19.29 -5.59
C CYS A 269 -7.82 19.70 -6.21
N PRO A 270 -7.08 18.77 -6.86
CA PRO A 270 -5.80 19.08 -7.50
C PRO A 270 -5.82 20.19 -8.56
N ASP A 271 -6.99 20.45 -9.15
CA ASP A 271 -7.20 21.53 -10.13
C ASP A 271 -7.38 22.92 -9.48
N GLY A 272 -7.29 23.00 -8.15
CA GLY A 272 -7.47 24.21 -7.36
C GLY A 272 -8.93 24.47 -6.95
N GLY A 273 -9.88 23.68 -7.43
CA GLY A 273 -11.28 23.75 -7.05
C GLY A 273 -11.60 23.03 -5.74
N THR A 274 -12.89 22.93 -5.43
CA THR A 274 -13.41 22.20 -4.27
C THR A 274 -14.56 21.30 -4.68
N SER A 275 -14.77 20.18 -3.98
CA SER A 275 -15.88 19.26 -4.22
C SER A 275 -16.49 18.75 -2.90
N PRO A 276 -17.76 18.33 -2.90
CA PRO A 276 -18.34 17.65 -1.74
C PRO A 276 -17.67 16.28 -1.54
N PRO A 277 -17.59 15.74 -0.30
CA PRO A 277 -16.89 14.49 -0.03
C PRO A 277 -17.37 13.25 -0.80
N SER A 278 -18.60 13.27 -1.32
CA SER A 278 -19.15 12.21 -2.17
C SER A 278 -18.49 12.12 -3.55
N GLN A 279 -17.77 13.15 -4.01
CA GLN A 279 -17.16 13.22 -5.34
C GLN A 279 -15.66 12.82 -5.36
N HIS A 280 -15.25 11.99 -4.41
CA HIS A 280 -13.84 11.60 -4.23
C HIS A 280 -13.22 10.93 -5.46
N GLU A 281 -14.01 10.21 -6.27
CA GLU A 281 -13.54 9.60 -7.53
C GLU A 281 -12.99 10.64 -8.52
N HIS A 282 -13.49 11.88 -8.48
CA HIS A 282 -13.06 12.97 -9.36
C HIS A 282 -12.13 13.98 -8.65
N CYS A 283 -12.16 14.03 -7.31
CA CYS A 283 -11.41 14.97 -6.50
C CYS A 283 -10.65 14.23 -5.40
N HIS A 284 -9.41 13.82 -5.71
CA HIS A 284 -8.49 13.12 -4.82
C HIS A 284 -7.04 13.43 -5.20
N LEU A 285 -6.11 13.26 -4.26
CA LEU A 285 -4.68 13.44 -4.49
C LEU A 285 -4.04 12.25 -5.19
N ALA A 286 -4.41 11.04 -4.78
CA ALA A 286 -3.96 9.80 -5.39
C ALA A 286 -4.95 8.66 -5.13
N VAL A 287 -4.90 7.65 -5.99
CA VAL A 287 -5.60 6.36 -5.82
C VAL A 287 -4.57 5.37 -5.29
N VAL A 288 -4.77 4.87 -4.08
CA VAL A 288 -3.87 3.88 -3.48
C VAL A 288 -4.43 2.49 -3.79
N PRO A 289 -3.64 1.60 -4.42
CA PRO A 289 -4.11 0.26 -4.76
C PRO A 289 -4.11 -0.66 -3.53
N GLY A 290 -4.71 -1.84 -3.68
CA GLY A 290 -4.57 -2.94 -2.74
C GLY A 290 -3.14 -3.48 -2.71
N ASN A 291 -2.88 -4.30 -1.70
CA ASN A 291 -1.65 -5.08 -1.60
C ASN A 291 -1.49 -6.00 -2.81
N ALA A 292 -0.26 -6.43 -3.08
CA ALA A 292 0.01 -7.35 -4.17
C ALA A 292 1.12 -8.34 -3.84
N VAL A 293 1.04 -9.47 -4.53
CA VAL A 293 2.03 -10.54 -4.46
C VAL A 293 3.19 -10.21 -5.39
N VAL A 294 4.30 -9.82 -4.78
CA VAL A 294 5.57 -9.51 -5.43
C VAL A 294 6.32 -10.79 -5.74
N VAL A 295 6.88 -10.88 -6.95
CA VAL A 295 7.53 -12.05 -7.54
C VAL A 295 8.68 -11.62 -8.47
N ARG A 296 9.45 -12.59 -8.97
CA ARG A 296 10.28 -12.39 -10.17
C ARG A 296 9.43 -12.40 -11.44
N LEU A 297 9.88 -11.71 -12.49
CA LEU A 297 9.14 -11.55 -13.75
C LEU A 297 8.75 -12.89 -14.39
N GLU A 298 9.66 -13.88 -14.35
CA GLU A 298 9.46 -15.23 -14.87
C GLU A 298 8.43 -16.06 -14.08
N ASP A 299 8.17 -15.70 -12.81
CA ASP A 299 7.29 -16.44 -11.92
C ASP A 299 5.84 -15.96 -11.93
N LYS A 300 5.53 -14.81 -12.55
CA LYS A 300 4.19 -14.19 -12.55
C LYS A 300 3.08 -15.17 -12.90
N CYS A 301 3.21 -15.87 -14.02
CA CYS A 301 2.19 -16.81 -14.50
C CYS A 301 2.03 -18.02 -13.58
N ARG A 302 3.15 -18.52 -13.04
CA ARG A 302 3.19 -19.71 -12.18
C ARG A 302 2.55 -19.42 -10.83
N VAL A 303 2.89 -18.30 -10.21
CA VAL A 303 2.35 -17.83 -8.93
C VAL A 303 0.87 -17.48 -9.07
N TYR A 304 0.47 -16.71 -10.10
CA TYR A 304 -0.93 -16.41 -10.34
C TYR A 304 -1.79 -17.68 -10.47
N LYS A 305 -1.39 -18.63 -11.32
CA LYS A 305 -2.16 -19.87 -11.50
C LYS A 305 -2.26 -20.68 -10.22
N PHE A 306 -1.24 -20.67 -9.37
CA PHE A 306 -1.30 -21.32 -8.06
C PHE A 306 -2.31 -20.61 -7.15
N LEU A 307 -2.18 -19.30 -6.97
CA LEU A 307 -3.09 -18.52 -6.13
C LEU A 307 -4.53 -18.51 -6.63
N GLU A 308 -4.77 -18.56 -7.94
CA GLU A 308 -6.10 -18.71 -8.52
C GLU A 308 -6.78 -20.01 -8.05
N ARG A 309 -6.03 -21.14 -8.03
CA ARG A 309 -6.56 -22.40 -7.52
C ARG A 309 -6.77 -22.38 -6.01
N VAL A 310 -5.87 -21.73 -5.27
CA VAL A 310 -5.97 -21.57 -3.82
C VAL A 310 -7.20 -20.72 -3.46
N GLN A 311 -7.40 -19.56 -4.10
CA GLN A 311 -8.57 -18.72 -3.82
C GLN A 311 -9.88 -19.44 -4.17
N ASN A 312 -9.93 -20.18 -5.29
CA ASN A 312 -11.12 -20.93 -5.68
C ASN A 312 -11.54 -21.98 -4.63
N ALA A 313 -10.58 -22.49 -3.86
CA ALA A 313 -10.84 -23.46 -2.79
C ALA A 313 -11.13 -22.81 -1.43
N PHE A 314 -10.51 -21.66 -1.11
CA PHE A 314 -10.46 -21.14 0.27
C PHE A 314 -10.94 -19.68 0.44
N ALA A 315 -11.39 -18.99 -0.61
CA ALA A 315 -11.84 -17.60 -0.50
C ALA A 315 -13.18 -17.46 0.25
N ASN A 316 -14.13 -18.36 -0.02
CA ASN A 316 -15.51 -18.28 0.49
C ASN A 316 -15.85 -19.42 1.47
N THR A 317 -14.85 -20.00 2.14
CA THR A 317 -15.04 -21.10 3.08
C THR A 317 -15.50 -20.57 4.43
N THR A 318 -16.64 -21.08 4.91
CA THR A 318 -17.19 -20.76 6.24
C THR A 318 -16.79 -21.77 7.32
N GLN A 319 -16.20 -22.91 6.91
CA GLN A 319 -15.68 -23.95 7.79
C GLN A 319 -14.31 -24.41 7.28
N GLY A 320 -13.39 -24.67 8.21
CA GLY A 320 -12.01 -25.04 7.89
C GLY A 320 -11.13 -23.81 7.65
N PHE A 321 -10.17 -23.94 6.74
CA PHE A 321 -9.23 -22.86 6.40
C PHE A 321 -9.88 -21.80 5.49
N SER A 322 -9.71 -20.52 5.85
CA SER A 322 -10.15 -19.35 5.08
C SER A 322 -8.94 -18.50 4.70
N LEU A 323 -8.80 -18.20 3.42
CA LEU A 323 -7.63 -17.49 2.88
C LEU A 323 -7.58 -16.03 3.34
N PHE A 324 -8.72 -15.35 3.29
CA PHE A 324 -8.86 -13.92 3.61
C PHE A 324 -9.42 -13.70 5.01
N SER A 325 -9.16 -14.62 5.95
CA SER A 325 -9.47 -14.41 7.36
C SER A 325 -8.24 -14.68 8.20
N SER A 326 -7.99 -13.78 9.15
CA SER A 326 -6.95 -13.91 10.16
C SER A 326 -7.51 -14.32 11.51
N ALA A 327 -8.78 -14.75 11.56
CA ALA A 327 -9.37 -15.34 12.75
C ALA A 327 -8.57 -16.57 13.19
N GLY A 328 -8.13 -16.59 14.45
CA GLY A 328 -7.28 -17.65 15.00
C GLY A 328 -5.77 -17.36 14.96
N TYR A 329 -5.35 -16.27 14.33
CA TYR A 329 -3.97 -15.77 14.39
C TYR A 329 -3.89 -14.55 15.32
N SER A 330 -2.68 -14.22 15.78
CA SER A 330 -2.47 -13.15 16.76
C SER A 330 -2.56 -11.73 16.20
N GLN A 331 -2.70 -11.58 14.88
CA GLN A 331 -2.73 -10.30 14.17
C GLN A 331 -3.84 -10.35 13.10
N PRO A 332 -4.45 -9.20 12.75
CA PRO A 332 -5.31 -9.10 11.57
C PRO A 332 -4.47 -9.07 10.27
N ASP A 333 -5.13 -9.17 9.12
CA ASP A 333 -4.53 -8.97 7.79
C ASP A 333 -3.28 -9.83 7.51
N VAL A 334 -3.28 -11.07 7.97
CA VAL A 334 -2.16 -12.01 7.86
C VAL A 334 -2.13 -12.64 6.47
N MET A 335 -0.99 -12.56 5.77
CA MET A 335 -0.77 -12.92 4.35
C MET A 335 -1.53 -12.05 3.33
N PHE A 336 -2.84 -11.88 3.54
CA PHE A 336 -3.73 -11.06 2.74
C PHE A 336 -4.65 -10.29 3.69
N SER A 337 -5.17 -9.14 3.25
CA SER A 337 -6.11 -8.39 4.07
C SER A 337 -7.38 -9.19 4.34
N ASP A 338 -7.93 -9.02 5.55
CA ASP A 338 -9.17 -9.67 5.96
C ASP A 338 -10.39 -9.13 5.18
N SER A 339 -10.24 -7.97 4.54
CA SER A 339 -11.27 -7.36 3.70
C SER A 339 -11.18 -7.76 2.23
N THR A 340 -10.23 -8.62 1.86
CA THR A 340 -10.04 -9.04 0.47
C THR A 340 -11.17 -9.94 0.02
N GLN A 341 -11.83 -9.53 -1.07
CA GLN A 341 -12.90 -10.32 -1.69
C GLN A 341 -12.37 -11.20 -2.82
N ARG A 342 -11.31 -10.76 -3.51
CA ARG A 342 -10.77 -11.47 -4.67
C ARG A 342 -9.30 -11.17 -4.90
N LEU A 343 -8.57 -12.17 -5.39
CA LEU A 343 -7.25 -11.99 -5.96
C LEU A 343 -7.34 -11.81 -7.48
N LEU A 344 -6.86 -10.66 -7.97
CA LEU A 344 -6.86 -10.28 -9.38
C LEU A 344 -5.53 -10.61 -10.05
N ARG A 345 -5.59 -11.04 -11.32
CA ARG A 345 -4.38 -11.20 -12.13
C ARG A 345 -3.82 -9.83 -12.52
N VAL A 346 -2.53 -9.60 -12.29
CA VAL A 346 -1.86 -8.41 -12.83
C VAL A 346 -1.15 -8.76 -14.14
N MET A 347 -1.63 -8.17 -15.24
CA MET A 347 -1.05 -8.38 -16.57
C MET A 347 0.14 -7.45 -16.87
N GLY A 348 0.09 -6.22 -16.35
CA GLY A 348 1.15 -5.22 -16.52
C GLY A 348 2.24 -5.31 -15.45
N THR A 349 3.04 -4.26 -15.31
CA THR A 349 4.14 -4.13 -14.34
C THR A 349 3.65 -3.64 -12.97
N TYR A 350 4.54 -3.62 -11.98
CA TYR A 350 4.31 -3.01 -10.67
C TYR A 350 3.78 -1.58 -10.78
N THR A 351 4.33 -0.74 -11.68
CA THR A 351 3.82 0.62 -11.92
C THR A 351 2.39 0.65 -12.47
N SER A 352 1.99 -0.35 -13.26
CA SER A 352 0.61 -0.44 -13.76
C SER A 352 -0.38 -0.82 -12.65
N TRP A 353 0.07 -1.61 -11.66
CA TRP A 353 -0.73 -1.91 -10.46
C TRP A 353 -0.81 -0.73 -9.51
N LEU A 354 0.31 -0.05 -9.28
CA LEU A 354 0.37 1.17 -8.48
C LEU A 354 -0.47 2.30 -9.09
N GLY A 355 -0.60 2.32 -10.41
CA GLY A 355 -1.30 3.37 -11.12
C GLY A 355 -0.45 4.65 -11.24
N PRO A 356 -0.77 5.52 -12.21
CA PRO A 356 0.06 6.67 -12.54
C PRO A 356 0.12 7.71 -11.42
N SER A 357 -1.02 8.01 -10.77
CA SER A 357 -1.09 9.02 -9.71
C SER A 357 -0.23 8.65 -8.51
N TYR A 358 -0.37 7.42 -8.02
CA TYR A 358 0.40 6.94 -6.88
C TYR A 358 1.88 6.72 -7.22
N THR A 359 2.19 6.18 -8.41
CA THR A 359 3.59 6.04 -8.85
C THR A 359 4.29 7.40 -8.88
N THR A 360 3.62 8.44 -9.37
CA THR A 360 4.18 9.80 -9.42
C THR A 360 4.44 10.35 -8.02
N VAL A 361 3.52 10.13 -7.09
CA VAL A 361 3.72 10.46 -5.66
C VAL A 361 4.97 9.80 -5.10
N LEU A 362 5.16 8.49 -5.33
CA LEU A 362 6.31 7.76 -4.78
C LEU A 362 7.63 8.21 -5.40
N GLN A 363 7.61 8.66 -6.65
CA GLN A 363 8.80 9.20 -7.32
C GLN A 363 9.36 10.46 -6.63
N ALA A 364 8.52 11.24 -5.96
CA ALA A 364 8.97 12.38 -5.16
C ALA A 364 9.91 11.99 -4.00
N PHE A 365 9.86 10.72 -3.56
CA PHE A 365 10.69 10.17 -2.48
C PHE A 365 11.90 9.38 -3.01
N GLU A 366 12.17 9.39 -4.31
CA GLU A 366 13.27 8.58 -4.90
C GLU A 366 14.64 8.89 -4.31
N CYS A 367 14.85 10.08 -3.74
CA CYS A 367 16.11 10.42 -3.10
C CYS A 367 16.36 9.56 -1.84
N GLU A 368 15.31 9.09 -1.13
CA GLU A 368 15.42 8.10 -0.06
C GLU A 368 15.76 6.70 -0.62
N VAL A 369 15.24 6.40 -1.82
CA VAL A 369 15.39 5.11 -2.51
C VAL A 369 16.73 4.98 -3.25
N HIS A 370 17.42 6.09 -3.54
CA HIS A 370 18.74 6.10 -4.19
C HIS A 370 19.80 5.28 -3.42
N LEU A 371 19.63 5.15 -2.10
CA LEU A 371 20.48 4.32 -1.25
C LEU A 371 20.47 2.83 -1.64
N CYS A 372 19.33 2.31 -2.11
CA CYS A 372 19.22 0.91 -2.53
C CYS A 372 19.95 0.63 -3.85
N LYS A 373 19.91 1.55 -4.82
CA LYS A 373 20.64 1.40 -6.10
C LYS A 373 22.16 1.46 -5.91
N LEU A 374 22.64 2.22 -4.92
CA LEU A 374 24.07 2.29 -4.57
C LEU A 374 24.52 1.02 -3.82
N SER A 375 23.76 0.59 -2.81
CA SER A 375 24.08 -0.61 -2.01
C SER A 375 24.22 -1.87 -2.87
N LEU A 376 23.34 -2.05 -3.87
CA LEU A 376 23.37 -3.20 -4.78
C LEU A 376 24.53 -3.19 -5.79
N LYS A 377 25.17 -2.05 -6.05
CA LYS A 377 26.36 -1.97 -6.92
C LYS A 377 27.65 -2.36 -6.20
N THR A 378 27.70 -2.20 -4.87
CA THR A 378 28.87 -2.54 -4.03
C THR A 378 29.09 -4.04 -3.82
N PHE A 379 28.17 -4.90 -4.26
CA PHE A 379 28.24 -6.36 -4.13
C PHE A 379 28.38 -7.10 -5.48
N LYS A 380 28.82 -6.42 -6.54
CA LYS A 380 29.17 -7.05 -7.83
C LYS A 380 30.67 -7.14 -8.04
#